data_AF-A0A642UZD2-F1
#
_entry.id   AF-A0A642UZD2-F1
#
_cell.length_a   1.000
_cell.length_b   1.000
_cell.length_c   1.000
_cell.angle_alpha   90.00
_cell.angle_beta   90.00
_cell.angle_gamma   90.00
#
_symmetry.space_group_name_H-M   'P 1'
#
loop_
_entity.id
_entity.type
_entity.pdbx_description
1 polymer ?
#
loop_
_entity_poly.entity_id
_entity_poly.type
_entity_poly.pdbx_seq_one_letter_code
_entity_poly.pdbx_strand_id
1 'polypeptide(L)'
;MADPEAIAPEDELLLHTKHTLPHNVKRYWQKRYSLFSRFDEGVYMSSELWYSVTPEAVAQFTAKLISELLGGRGVIVDVCCGGGGNTIQFARYFDRVVAIDVNPVNITCTAHNCQVYGVADKVELVTGDWFQLSQQKLVGNDGNVSFMFCSPPWGGTEYTRTENGFDVDKMTPFQLPWLVDSLLSHASSCGVFLPRNSNMAQLEQLSVKYNSRVVYLYLDNHCVGLLALYGEICEFEWDYNDAFLESEEYEEGEENDANGEENGDNGNYSKLSY
;
A
#
# COMPACT_ATOMS: atom_id res chain seq x y z
N MET A 1 -38.72 0.48 14.48
CA MET A 1 -37.44 0.24 15.16
C MET A 1 -36.46 -0.11 14.07
N ALA A 2 -35.37 0.66 13.93
CA ALA A 2 -34.33 0.37 12.95
C ALA A 2 -33.58 -0.88 13.40
N ASP A 3 -33.27 -1.76 12.44
CA ASP A 3 -32.51 -2.98 12.66
C ASP A 3 -31.08 -2.61 13.10
N PRO A 4 -30.61 -3.06 14.29
CA PRO A 4 -29.26 -2.77 14.77
C PRO A 4 -28.14 -3.42 13.93
N GLU A 5 -28.48 -4.29 12.98
CA GLU A 5 -27.55 -4.86 11.98
C GLU A 5 -27.72 -4.24 10.58
N ALA A 6 -28.59 -3.23 10.41
CA ALA A 6 -28.72 -2.54 9.13
C ALA A 6 -27.43 -1.75 8.83
N ILE A 7 -26.62 -2.33 7.95
CA ILE A 7 -25.50 -1.67 7.26
C ILE A 7 -26.05 -0.37 6.65
N ALA A 8 -25.40 0.77 6.95
CA ALA A 8 -25.84 2.05 6.41
C ALA A 8 -25.83 2.00 4.87
N PRO A 9 -26.73 2.71 4.15
CA PRO A 9 -26.79 2.64 2.68
C PRO A 9 -25.48 2.99 1.96
N GLU A 10 -24.57 3.65 2.66
CA GLU A 10 -23.21 4.02 2.22
C GLU A 10 -22.18 2.87 2.31
N ASP A 11 -22.55 1.77 2.96
CA ASP A 11 -21.74 0.59 3.25
C ASP A 11 -22.23 -0.68 2.50
N GLU A 12 -23.22 -0.57 1.60
CA GLU A 12 -23.61 -1.69 0.72
C GLU A 12 -22.46 -2.05 -0.24
N LEU A 13 -22.15 -3.35 -0.35
CA LEU A 13 -21.22 -3.91 -1.35
C LEU A 13 -21.82 -3.70 -2.74
N LEU A 14 -21.57 -2.54 -3.31
CA LEU A 14 -22.07 -2.17 -4.62
C LEU A 14 -21.18 -2.82 -5.68
N LEU A 15 -21.77 -3.69 -6.51
CA LEU A 15 -21.27 -3.93 -7.87
C LEU A 15 -21.41 -2.60 -8.62
N HIS A 16 -20.42 -1.73 -8.43
CA HIS A 16 -20.51 -0.34 -8.83
C HIS A 16 -20.51 -0.24 -10.35
N THR A 17 -21.50 0.49 -10.86
CA THR A 17 -21.41 1.15 -12.16
C THR A 17 -21.13 2.63 -11.92
N LYS A 18 -20.70 3.36 -12.95
CA LYS A 18 -20.58 4.83 -12.87
C LYS A 18 -21.87 5.49 -12.35
N HIS A 19 -23.03 4.91 -12.64
CA HIS A 19 -24.33 5.48 -12.27
C HIS A 19 -24.67 5.24 -10.80
N THR A 20 -24.33 4.07 -10.26
CA THR A 20 -24.63 3.66 -8.88
C THR A 20 -23.60 4.15 -7.85
N LEU A 21 -22.45 4.65 -8.30
CA LEU A 21 -21.45 5.25 -7.41
C LEU A 21 -21.99 6.47 -6.65
N PRO A 22 -21.68 6.63 -5.35
CA PRO A 22 -21.93 7.86 -4.63
C PRO A 22 -21.25 9.07 -5.30
N HIS A 23 -21.89 10.23 -5.23
CA HIS A 23 -21.48 11.41 -6.00
C HIS A 23 -20.03 11.84 -5.72
N ASN A 24 -19.60 11.78 -4.46
CA ASN A 24 -18.24 12.13 -4.01
C ASN A 24 -17.14 11.24 -4.61
N VAL A 25 -17.48 10.02 -5.05
CA VAL A 25 -16.49 9.06 -5.59
C VAL A 25 -16.62 8.81 -7.10
N LYS A 26 -17.65 9.34 -7.77
CA LYS A 26 -17.81 9.22 -9.24
C LYS A 26 -16.60 9.65 -10.05
N ARG A 27 -15.81 10.62 -9.53
CA ARG A 27 -14.58 11.09 -10.17
C ARG A 27 -13.49 10.02 -10.27
N TYR A 28 -13.51 9.00 -9.44
CA TYR A 28 -12.52 7.91 -9.44
C TYR A 28 -12.87 6.78 -10.42
N TRP A 29 -14.08 6.76 -10.99
CA TRP A 29 -14.52 5.68 -11.89
C TRP A 29 -13.59 5.47 -13.08
N GLN A 30 -13.05 6.56 -13.64
CA GLN A 30 -12.10 6.49 -14.76
C GLN A 30 -10.78 5.82 -14.37
N LYS A 31 -10.42 5.83 -13.08
CA LYS A 31 -9.22 5.21 -12.52
C LYS A 31 -9.43 3.76 -12.06
N ARG A 32 -10.62 3.19 -12.21
CA ARG A 32 -10.93 1.85 -11.67
C ARG A 32 -9.93 0.77 -12.11
N TYR A 33 -9.48 0.81 -13.38
CA TYR A 33 -8.49 -0.15 -13.88
C TYR A 33 -7.06 0.14 -13.41
N SER A 34 -6.75 1.37 -13.00
CA SER A 34 -5.47 1.67 -12.34
C SER A 34 -5.47 1.23 -10.87
N LEU A 35 -6.65 1.11 -10.25
CA LEU A 35 -6.81 0.59 -8.88
C LEU A 35 -6.80 -0.95 -8.89
N PHE A 36 -7.54 -1.55 -9.81
CA PHE A 36 -7.60 -2.99 -10.03
C PHE A 36 -7.70 -3.29 -11.53
N SER A 37 -6.67 -3.87 -12.13
CA SER A 37 -6.65 -4.29 -13.53
C SER A 37 -7.80 -5.24 -13.87
N ARG A 38 -8.18 -6.11 -12.93
CA ARG A 38 -9.27 -7.10 -13.05
C ARG A 38 -10.62 -6.56 -12.54
N PHE A 39 -10.82 -5.24 -12.53
CA PHE A 39 -12.03 -4.62 -11.97
C PHE A 39 -13.34 -5.25 -12.49
N ASP A 40 -13.43 -5.47 -13.81
CA ASP A 40 -14.63 -6.01 -14.46
C ASP A 40 -14.85 -7.52 -14.20
N GLU A 41 -13.92 -8.19 -13.55
CA GLU A 41 -14.07 -9.59 -13.10
C GLU A 41 -14.81 -9.70 -11.75
N GLY A 42 -15.35 -8.58 -11.26
CA GLY A 42 -16.25 -8.54 -10.11
C GLY A 42 -15.62 -8.00 -8.85
N VAL A 43 -14.60 -7.13 -8.94
CA VAL A 43 -13.96 -6.51 -7.76
C VAL A 43 -14.98 -5.77 -6.89
N TYR A 44 -14.88 -5.96 -5.57
CA TYR A 44 -15.68 -5.26 -4.57
C TYR A 44 -14.95 -4.02 -4.05
N MET A 45 -15.70 -2.93 -3.94
CA MET A 45 -15.24 -1.64 -3.44
C MET A 45 -16.30 -1.04 -2.53
N SER A 46 -15.91 -0.53 -1.37
CA SER A 46 -16.73 0.40 -0.58
C SER A 46 -16.48 1.83 -1.05
N SER A 47 -17.29 2.78 -0.56
CA SER A 47 -17.12 4.20 -0.85
C SER A 47 -15.72 4.72 -0.47
N GLU A 48 -15.16 4.23 0.64
CA GLU A 48 -13.84 4.61 1.12
C GLU A 48 -12.72 4.16 0.18
N LEU A 49 -12.82 2.93 -0.33
CA LEU A 49 -11.78 2.28 -1.11
C LEU A 49 -11.44 3.00 -2.41
N TRP A 50 -12.38 3.76 -2.98
CA TRP A 50 -12.15 4.53 -4.21
C TRP A 50 -11.04 5.58 -4.10
N TYR A 51 -10.73 6.04 -2.90
CA TYR A 51 -9.66 7.01 -2.67
C TYR A 51 -8.54 6.50 -1.76
N SER A 52 -8.72 5.37 -1.06
CA SER A 52 -7.71 4.81 -0.15
C SER A 52 -6.94 3.64 -0.73
N VAL A 53 -7.47 2.91 -1.74
CA VAL A 53 -6.74 1.79 -2.35
C VAL A 53 -5.49 2.29 -3.06
N THR A 54 -4.35 1.67 -2.75
CA THR A 54 -3.09 1.87 -3.48
C THR A 54 -3.26 1.44 -4.94
N PRO A 55 -2.90 2.28 -5.93
CA PRO A 55 -2.92 1.89 -7.34
C PRO A 55 -2.17 0.58 -7.58
N GLU A 56 -2.68 -0.27 -8.47
CA GLU A 56 -2.20 -1.65 -8.61
C GLU A 56 -0.70 -1.72 -8.94
N ALA A 57 -0.22 -0.89 -9.87
CA ALA A 57 1.19 -0.82 -10.24
C ALA A 57 2.09 -0.45 -9.05
N VAL A 58 1.62 0.45 -8.17
CA VAL A 58 2.34 0.88 -6.98
C VAL A 58 2.38 -0.25 -5.94
N ALA A 59 1.28 -0.98 -5.79
CA ALA A 59 1.21 -2.15 -4.91
C ALA A 59 2.09 -3.30 -5.43
N GLN A 60 2.13 -3.52 -6.74
CA GLN A 60 2.99 -4.52 -7.39
C GLN A 60 4.47 -4.21 -7.16
N PHE A 61 4.87 -2.96 -7.43
CA PHE A 61 6.22 -2.49 -7.16
C PHE A 61 6.59 -2.64 -5.68
N THR A 62 5.71 -2.21 -4.77
CA THR A 62 5.93 -2.30 -3.32
C THR A 62 6.15 -3.75 -2.88
N ALA A 63 5.32 -4.68 -3.36
CA ALA A 63 5.46 -6.10 -3.04
C ALA A 63 6.74 -6.71 -3.62
N LYS A 64 7.10 -6.37 -4.86
CA LYS A 64 8.34 -6.81 -5.50
C LYS A 64 9.56 -6.30 -4.73
N LEU A 65 9.64 -4.99 -4.47
CA LEU A 65 10.72 -4.36 -3.72
C LEU A 65 10.93 -5.03 -2.35
N ILE A 66 9.86 -5.20 -1.57
CA ILE A 66 9.96 -5.83 -0.24
C ILE A 66 10.36 -7.30 -0.37
N SER A 67 9.85 -8.02 -1.38
CA SER A 67 10.25 -9.41 -1.65
C SER A 67 11.74 -9.50 -1.97
N GLU A 68 12.26 -8.66 -2.85
CA GLU A 68 13.68 -8.67 -3.25
C GLU A 68 14.61 -8.37 -2.06
N LEU A 69 14.27 -7.35 -1.27
CA LEU A 69 15.04 -6.97 -0.09
C LEU A 69 15.08 -8.08 0.97
N LEU A 70 14.02 -8.89 1.09
CA LEU A 70 13.91 -9.95 2.10
C LEU A 70 14.19 -11.35 1.56
N GLY A 71 14.49 -11.49 0.26
CA GLY A 71 14.74 -12.78 -0.41
C GLY A 71 13.49 -13.61 -0.74
N GLY A 72 12.30 -13.02 -0.61
CA GLY A 72 10.99 -13.68 -0.77
C GLY A 72 10.73 -14.74 0.30
N ARG A 73 9.46 -15.15 0.47
CA ARG A 73 9.00 -16.15 1.47
C ARG A 73 8.78 -15.60 2.89
N GLY A 74 8.10 -16.40 3.70
CA GLY A 74 7.68 -16.07 5.06
C GLY A 74 6.32 -15.40 5.15
N VAL A 75 6.05 -14.81 6.31
CA VAL A 75 4.76 -14.19 6.65
C VAL A 75 4.89 -12.68 6.60
N ILE A 76 3.97 -12.04 5.89
CA ILE A 76 3.80 -10.58 5.91
C ILE A 76 2.46 -10.22 6.52
N VAL A 77 2.41 -9.15 7.31
CA VAL A 77 1.18 -8.66 7.93
C VAL A 77 0.85 -7.28 7.34
N ASP A 78 -0.31 -7.17 6.69
CA ASP A 78 -0.86 -5.91 6.19
C ASP A 78 -1.89 -5.40 7.21
N VAL A 79 -1.49 -4.46 8.06
CA VAL A 79 -2.26 -4.00 9.23
C VAL A 79 -3.46 -3.12 8.86
N CYS A 80 -3.47 -2.62 7.62
CA CYS A 80 -4.38 -1.59 7.13
C CYS A 80 -4.84 -1.99 5.71
N CYS A 81 -5.37 -3.21 5.57
CA CYS A 81 -5.46 -3.88 4.27
C CYS A 81 -6.50 -3.28 3.31
N GLY A 82 -7.50 -2.57 3.83
CA GLY A 82 -8.51 -1.88 3.03
C GLY A 82 -9.24 -2.82 2.08
N GLY A 83 -9.16 -2.55 0.77
CA GLY A 83 -9.76 -3.36 -0.29
C GLY A 83 -8.87 -4.50 -0.78
N GLY A 84 -7.72 -4.71 -0.16
CA GLY A 84 -6.77 -5.76 -0.49
C GLY A 84 -5.76 -5.39 -1.57
N GLY A 85 -5.63 -4.11 -1.95
CA GLY A 85 -4.72 -3.68 -3.02
C GLY A 85 -3.27 -4.16 -2.80
N ASN A 86 -2.68 -3.85 -1.64
CA ASN A 86 -1.33 -4.32 -1.29
C ASN A 86 -1.32 -5.81 -0.92
N THR A 87 -2.27 -6.25 -0.09
CA THR A 87 -2.45 -7.66 0.31
C THR A 87 -2.41 -8.63 -0.88
N ILE A 88 -3.13 -8.34 -1.96
CA ILE A 88 -3.15 -9.18 -3.18
C ILE A 88 -1.75 -9.33 -3.78
N GLN A 89 -0.99 -8.23 -3.84
CA GLN A 89 0.34 -8.25 -4.44
C GLN A 89 1.35 -8.93 -3.51
N PHE A 90 1.25 -8.72 -2.20
CA PHE A 90 2.06 -9.46 -1.23
C PHE A 90 1.84 -10.97 -1.32
N ALA A 91 0.60 -11.43 -1.50
CA ALA A 91 0.30 -12.86 -1.61
C ALA A 91 0.95 -13.53 -2.85
N ARG A 92 1.39 -12.75 -3.84
CA ARG A 92 2.16 -13.29 -4.99
C ARG A 92 3.58 -13.68 -4.63
N TYR A 93 4.20 -13.00 -3.65
CA TYR A 93 5.61 -13.15 -3.31
C TYR A 93 5.87 -13.86 -1.97
N PHE A 94 4.93 -13.78 -1.03
CA PHE A 94 5.05 -14.36 0.31
C PHE A 94 4.26 -15.67 0.43
N ASP A 95 4.63 -16.49 1.42
CA ASP A 95 3.98 -17.78 1.66
C ASP A 95 2.60 -17.60 2.29
N ARG A 96 2.45 -16.55 3.12
CA ARG A 96 1.21 -16.20 3.81
C ARG A 96 1.14 -14.69 4.05
N VAL A 97 -0.05 -14.13 3.89
CA VAL A 97 -0.38 -12.75 4.25
C VAL A 97 -1.43 -12.77 5.35
N VAL A 98 -1.19 -12.04 6.44
CA VAL A 98 -2.24 -11.73 7.42
C VAL A 98 -2.75 -10.33 7.12
N ALA A 99 -3.97 -10.22 6.62
CA ALA A 99 -4.61 -8.97 6.23
C ALA A 99 -5.57 -8.52 7.33
N ILE A 100 -5.28 -7.37 7.92
CA ILE A 100 -6.00 -6.80 9.06
C ILE A 100 -6.64 -5.47 8.63
N ASP A 101 -7.88 -5.26 9.04
CA ASP A 101 -8.55 -3.96 8.94
C ASP A 101 -9.58 -3.84 10.07
N VAL A 102 -9.78 -2.61 10.54
CA VAL A 102 -10.78 -2.33 11.57
C VAL A 102 -12.20 -2.37 11.00
N ASN A 103 -12.35 -2.09 9.70
CA ASN A 103 -13.64 -2.05 9.02
C ASN A 103 -14.00 -3.44 8.45
N PRO A 104 -15.07 -4.10 8.95
CA PRO A 104 -15.48 -5.42 8.46
C PRO A 104 -15.91 -5.43 6.97
N VAL A 105 -16.39 -4.29 6.45
CA VAL A 105 -16.74 -4.15 5.03
C VAL A 105 -15.48 -4.22 4.16
N ASN A 106 -14.40 -3.56 4.58
CA ASN A 106 -13.11 -3.61 3.91
C ASN A 106 -12.52 -5.03 3.92
N ILE A 107 -12.63 -5.76 5.05
CA ILE A 107 -12.26 -7.18 5.11
C ILE A 107 -13.07 -8.02 4.11
N THR A 108 -14.37 -7.78 3.99
CA THR A 108 -15.22 -8.48 3.02
C THR A 108 -14.78 -8.19 1.57
N CYS A 109 -14.47 -6.93 1.26
CA CYS A 109 -13.89 -6.56 -0.04
C CYS A 109 -12.54 -7.25 -0.28
N THR A 110 -11.63 -7.23 0.70
CA THR A 110 -10.33 -7.90 0.61
C THR A 110 -10.48 -9.39 0.34
N ALA A 111 -11.36 -10.08 1.08
CA ALA A 111 -11.63 -11.50 0.90
C ALA A 111 -12.04 -11.83 -0.54
N HIS A 112 -13.02 -11.10 -1.06
CA HIS A 112 -13.53 -11.29 -2.41
C HIS A 112 -12.50 -10.92 -3.48
N ASN A 113 -11.81 -9.80 -3.33
CA ASN A 113 -10.81 -9.34 -4.29
C ASN A 113 -9.61 -10.31 -4.35
N CYS A 114 -9.22 -10.92 -3.23
CA CYS A 114 -8.22 -11.99 -3.22
C CYS A 114 -8.67 -13.23 -4.00
N GLN A 115 -9.97 -13.57 -3.98
CA GLN A 115 -10.53 -14.66 -4.80
C GLN A 115 -10.51 -14.31 -6.28
N VAL A 116 -10.93 -13.09 -6.64
CA VAL A 116 -10.84 -12.59 -8.03
C VAL A 116 -9.41 -12.74 -8.54
N TYR A 117 -8.42 -12.31 -7.75
CA TYR A 117 -7.00 -12.37 -8.14
C TYR A 117 -6.35 -13.76 -7.99
N GLY A 118 -7.07 -14.75 -7.46
CA GLY A 118 -6.58 -16.14 -7.35
C GLY A 118 -5.50 -16.35 -6.29
N VAL A 119 -5.48 -15.54 -5.22
CA VAL A 119 -4.47 -15.58 -4.14
C VAL A 119 -5.08 -15.83 -2.76
N ALA A 120 -6.38 -16.07 -2.68
CA ALA A 120 -7.11 -16.20 -1.42
C ALA A 120 -6.62 -17.34 -0.50
N ASP A 121 -6.02 -18.39 -1.06
CA ASP A 121 -5.46 -19.53 -0.31
C ASP A 121 -4.25 -19.16 0.56
N LYS A 122 -3.62 -18.01 0.29
CA LYS A 122 -2.48 -17.49 1.04
C LYS A 122 -2.84 -16.38 2.02
N VAL A 123 -4.08 -15.92 2.03
CA VAL A 123 -4.51 -14.74 2.80
C VAL A 123 -5.37 -15.16 3.97
N GLU A 124 -4.92 -14.83 5.17
CA GLU A 124 -5.72 -14.88 6.39
C GLU A 124 -6.27 -13.51 6.71
N LEU A 125 -7.55 -13.44 7.05
CA LEU A 125 -8.27 -12.21 7.27
C LEU A 125 -8.57 -12.03 8.76
N VAL A 126 -8.28 -10.84 9.29
CA VAL A 126 -8.54 -10.50 10.69
C VAL A 126 -9.25 -9.14 10.74
N THR A 127 -10.50 -9.12 11.16
CA THR A 127 -11.16 -7.86 11.49
C THR A 127 -10.76 -7.44 12.90
N GLY A 128 -10.15 -6.27 13.07
CA GLY A 128 -9.83 -5.76 14.41
C GLY A 128 -9.07 -4.46 14.46
N ASP A 129 -9.06 -3.86 15.66
CA ASP A 129 -8.36 -2.63 15.96
C ASP A 129 -6.87 -2.91 16.26
N TRP A 130 -5.98 -2.32 15.47
CA TRP A 130 -4.53 -2.46 15.66
C TRP A 130 -4.04 -1.97 17.04
N PHE A 131 -4.68 -0.98 17.66
CA PHE A 131 -4.33 -0.58 19.03
C PHE A 131 -4.46 -1.73 20.03
N GLN A 132 -5.42 -2.64 19.80
CA GLN A 132 -5.65 -3.81 20.65
C GLN A 132 -4.84 -5.01 20.18
N LEU A 133 -4.80 -5.25 18.87
CA LEU A 133 -4.10 -6.40 18.29
C LEU A 133 -2.58 -6.31 18.46
N SER A 134 -2.00 -5.09 18.40
CA SER A 134 -0.57 -4.88 18.62
C SER A 134 -0.07 -5.33 20.01
N GLN A 135 -0.97 -5.48 20.99
CA GLN A 135 -0.65 -5.97 22.33
C GLN A 135 -0.67 -7.51 22.45
N GLN A 136 -1.01 -8.20 21.37
CA GLN A 136 -1.16 -9.65 21.31
C GLN A 136 -0.16 -10.25 20.34
N LYS A 137 0.22 -11.52 20.54
CA LYS A 137 1.02 -12.22 19.52
C LYS A 137 0.15 -12.50 18.29
N LEU A 138 0.52 -11.94 17.16
CA LEU A 138 -0.22 -12.09 15.89
C LEU A 138 -0.07 -13.47 15.26
N VAL A 139 1.13 -14.05 15.34
CA VAL A 139 1.44 -15.35 14.75
C VAL A 139 1.83 -16.33 15.85
N GLY A 140 1.44 -17.59 15.68
CA GLY A 140 1.81 -18.68 16.60
C GLY A 140 3.32 -18.92 16.63
N ASN A 141 3.75 -19.81 17.52
CA ASN A 141 5.18 -20.11 17.75
C ASN A 141 5.95 -20.59 16.51
N ASP A 142 5.24 -21.02 15.45
CA ASP A 142 5.80 -21.65 14.26
C ASP A 142 6.06 -20.65 13.10
N GLY A 143 5.65 -19.38 13.22
CA GLY A 143 5.76 -18.40 12.14
C GLY A 143 6.40 -17.09 12.60
N ASN A 144 7.64 -16.84 12.20
CA ASN A 144 8.23 -15.51 12.33
C ASN A 144 7.62 -14.58 11.27
N VAL A 145 7.23 -13.37 11.67
CA VAL A 145 6.78 -12.35 10.72
C VAL A 145 8.02 -11.75 10.06
N SER A 146 8.12 -11.90 8.75
CA SER A 146 9.22 -11.34 7.95
C SER A 146 9.09 -9.82 7.81
N PHE A 147 7.86 -9.33 7.68
CA PHE A 147 7.61 -7.91 7.43
C PHE A 147 6.23 -7.45 7.91
N MET A 148 6.19 -6.23 8.45
CA MET A 148 4.95 -5.55 8.82
C MET A 148 4.70 -4.37 7.87
N PHE A 149 3.53 -4.32 7.24
CA PHE A 149 3.13 -3.24 6.36
C PHE A 149 1.88 -2.53 6.90
N CYS A 150 1.80 -1.21 6.73
CA CYS A 150 0.54 -0.49 6.85
C CYS A 150 0.47 0.66 5.85
N SER A 151 -0.68 0.78 5.19
CA SER A 151 -1.11 1.99 4.49
C SER A 151 -2.19 2.67 5.32
N PRO A 152 -1.83 3.50 6.32
CA PRO A 152 -2.80 4.09 7.23
C PRO A 152 -3.69 5.10 6.50
N PRO A 153 -4.89 5.42 7.02
CA PRO A 153 -5.68 6.50 6.45
C PRO A 153 -4.95 7.85 6.65
N TRP A 154 -4.89 8.65 5.59
CA TRP A 154 -4.20 9.95 5.61
C TRP A 154 -5.11 11.14 5.93
N GLY A 155 -6.37 10.88 6.32
CA GLY A 155 -7.39 11.93 6.48
C GLY A 155 -8.11 12.32 5.18
N GLY A 156 -8.13 11.43 4.17
CA GLY A 156 -8.86 11.65 2.90
C GLY A 156 -8.16 12.66 1.99
N THR A 157 -8.86 13.19 0.97
CA THR A 157 -8.21 14.01 -0.09
C THR A 157 -7.64 15.36 0.35
N GLU A 158 -7.81 15.70 1.62
CA GLU A 158 -7.44 17.00 2.19
C GLU A 158 -6.00 17.01 2.72
N TYR A 159 -5.29 15.86 2.73
CA TYR A 159 -3.91 15.71 3.21
C TYR A 159 -2.90 16.64 2.50
N THR A 160 -3.22 17.11 1.29
CA THR A 160 -2.34 17.94 0.46
C THR A 160 -2.30 19.41 0.86
N ARG A 161 -3.16 19.86 1.80
CA ARG A 161 -3.36 21.30 2.10
C ARG A 161 -2.39 21.89 3.13
N THR A 162 -1.34 21.18 3.50
CA THR A 162 -0.40 21.61 4.54
C THR A 162 0.79 22.35 3.95
N GLU A 163 0.99 23.63 4.31
CA GLU A 163 2.10 24.47 3.83
C GLU A 163 3.49 23.92 4.21
N ASN A 164 3.59 23.16 5.31
CA ASN A 164 4.85 22.65 5.87
C ASN A 164 5.03 21.12 5.71
N GLY A 165 4.37 20.54 4.71
CA GLY A 165 4.29 19.09 4.55
C GLY A 165 3.30 18.43 5.52
N PHE A 166 2.95 17.18 5.24
CA PHE A 166 2.01 16.40 6.03
C PHE A 166 2.66 15.98 7.36
N ASP A 167 2.02 16.36 8.47
CA ASP A 167 2.51 16.14 9.83
C ASP A 167 2.23 14.69 10.27
N VAL A 168 3.22 13.83 10.11
CA VAL A 168 3.11 12.37 10.37
C VAL A 168 3.06 12.06 11.87
N ASP A 169 3.51 12.96 12.72
CA ASP A 169 3.42 12.82 14.19
C ASP A 169 2.00 13.09 14.70
N LYS A 170 1.19 13.83 13.92
CA LYS A 170 -0.22 14.10 14.22
C LYS A 170 -1.19 13.36 13.30
N MET A 171 -0.69 12.44 12.49
CA MET A 171 -1.52 11.58 11.65
C MET A 171 -2.51 10.80 12.54
N THR A 172 -3.76 10.70 12.08
CA THR A 172 -4.82 9.97 12.78
C THR A 172 -5.32 8.83 11.90
N PRO A 173 -5.66 7.67 12.49
CA PRO A 173 -5.65 7.37 13.92
C PRO A 173 -4.24 7.12 14.48
N PHE A 174 -3.25 6.87 13.62
CA PHE A 174 -1.91 6.47 14.03
C PHE A 174 -0.90 7.60 13.91
N GLN A 175 -0.29 7.98 15.03
CA GLN A 175 0.93 8.79 15.03
C GLN A 175 2.07 7.91 14.53
N LEU A 176 2.86 8.39 13.57
CA LEU A 176 3.88 7.56 12.93
C LEU A 176 4.89 6.96 13.92
N PRO A 177 5.42 7.68 14.93
CA PRO A 177 6.33 7.08 15.90
C PRO A 177 5.74 5.88 16.64
N TRP A 178 4.48 6.00 17.09
CA TRP A 178 3.77 4.90 17.75
C TRP A 178 3.53 3.75 16.78
N LEU A 179 3.12 4.04 15.54
CA LEU A 179 2.85 3.03 14.53
C LEU A 179 4.10 2.18 14.26
N VAL A 180 5.24 2.82 13.96
CA VAL A 180 6.49 2.11 13.67
C VAL A 180 6.94 1.28 14.87
N ASP A 181 6.88 1.83 16.09
CA ASP A 181 7.18 1.07 17.32
C ASP A 181 6.27 -0.15 17.49
N SER A 182 4.97 0.01 17.23
CA SER A 182 4.00 -1.08 17.34
C SER A 182 4.27 -2.19 16.30
N LEU A 183 4.62 -1.83 15.06
CA LEU A 183 4.91 -2.78 13.98
C LEU A 183 6.22 -3.54 14.28
N LEU A 184 7.28 -2.82 14.65
CA LEU A 184 8.59 -3.42 14.93
C LEU A 184 8.63 -4.24 16.25
N SER A 185 7.56 -4.20 17.05
CA SER A 185 7.40 -5.15 18.16
C SER A 185 7.04 -6.58 17.69
N HIS A 186 6.61 -6.75 16.44
CA HIS A 186 6.19 -8.03 15.85
C HIS A 186 7.12 -8.57 14.76
N ALA A 187 8.00 -7.74 14.19
CA ALA A 187 8.98 -8.11 13.18
C ALA A 187 10.22 -7.22 13.26
N SER A 188 11.35 -7.63 12.68
CA SER A 188 12.56 -6.80 12.62
C SER A 188 12.52 -5.73 11.54
N SER A 189 11.49 -5.74 10.67
CA SER A 189 11.35 -4.86 9.53
C SER A 189 9.91 -4.44 9.30
N CYS A 190 9.69 -3.18 8.96
CA CYS A 190 8.37 -2.68 8.59
C CYS A 190 8.41 -1.61 7.49
N GLY A 191 7.25 -1.36 6.88
CA GLY A 191 7.05 -0.33 5.87
C GLY A 191 5.71 0.38 6.05
N VAL A 192 5.72 1.70 5.88
CA VAL A 192 4.52 2.53 5.98
C VAL A 192 4.34 3.32 4.69
N PHE A 193 3.19 3.18 4.05
CA PHE A 193 2.84 3.97 2.86
C PHE A 193 2.21 5.30 3.26
N LEU A 194 2.85 6.40 2.90
CA LEU A 194 2.56 7.75 3.40
C LEU A 194 2.32 8.75 2.27
N PRO A 195 1.68 9.88 2.58
CA PRO A 195 1.55 10.99 1.63
C PRO A 195 2.89 11.44 1.06
N ARG A 196 2.91 11.74 -0.23
CA ARG A 196 4.10 12.25 -0.93
C ARG A 196 4.71 13.52 -0.34
N ASN A 197 3.90 14.30 0.40
CA ASN A 197 4.30 15.53 1.06
C ASN A 197 4.61 15.34 2.55
N SER A 198 4.75 14.10 3.04
CA SER A 198 5.12 13.84 4.44
C SER A 198 6.40 14.56 4.86
N ASN A 199 6.39 15.11 6.07
CA ASN A 199 7.48 15.90 6.60
C ASN A 199 8.75 15.05 6.80
N MET A 200 9.79 15.30 6.00
CA MET A 200 11.00 14.50 6.03
C MET A 200 11.76 14.58 7.36
N ALA A 201 11.75 15.74 8.02
CA ALA A 201 12.41 15.89 9.32
C ALA A 201 11.74 15.04 10.41
N GLN A 202 10.44 14.74 10.30
CA GLN A 202 9.75 13.80 11.19
C GLN A 202 10.09 12.34 10.85
N LEU A 203 10.21 12.00 9.58
CA LEU A 203 10.67 10.66 9.17
C LEU A 203 12.10 10.39 9.65
N GLU A 204 12.98 11.38 9.53
CA GLU A 204 14.37 11.33 9.99
C GLU A 204 14.49 11.20 11.51
N GLN A 205 13.55 11.71 12.31
CA GLN A 205 13.61 11.54 13.77
C GLN A 205 13.56 10.07 14.20
N LEU A 206 12.86 9.22 13.44
CA LEU A 206 12.81 7.78 13.70
C LEU A 206 14.12 7.07 13.34
N SER A 207 14.97 7.69 12.51
CA SER A 207 16.30 7.15 12.15
C SER A 207 17.26 7.07 13.35
N VAL A 208 16.96 7.81 14.43
CA VAL A 208 17.72 7.75 15.69
C VAL A 208 17.55 6.39 16.38
N LYS A 209 16.40 5.72 16.19
CA LYS A 209 16.06 4.45 16.83
C LYS A 209 16.20 3.26 15.89
N TYR A 210 15.90 3.45 14.61
CA TYR A 210 15.89 2.38 13.61
C TYR A 210 16.61 2.81 12.34
N ASN A 211 17.25 1.88 11.64
CA ASN A 211 17.66 2.15 10.26
C ASN A 211 16.42 2.50 9.44
N SER A 212 16.52 3.49 8.55
CA SER A 212 15.38 4.00 7.78
C SER A 212 15.74 4.24 6.32
N ARG A 213 14.80 4.00 5.41
CA ARG A 213 14.92 4.29 3.98
C ARG A 213 13.59 4.83 3.46
N VAL A 214 13.63 5.89 2.66
CA VAL A 214 12.43 6.43 2.01
C VAL A 214 12.51 6.19 0.50
N VAL A 215 11.44 5.64 -0.07
CA VAL A 215 11.29 5.43 -1.51
C VAL A 215 10.10 6.22 -2.01
N TYR A 216 10.30 7.16 -2.92
CA TYR A 216 9.20 7.89 -3.56
C TYR A 216 8.60 7.04 -4.67
N LEU A 217 7.27 6.94 -4.68
CA LEU A 217 6.52 6.12 -5.62
C LEU A 217 5.86 7.03 -6.65
N TYR A 218 6.07 6.74 -7.93
CA TYR A 218 5.55 7.51 -9.04
C TYR A 218 4.69 6.65 -9.96
N LEU A 219 3.66 7.26 -10.53
CA LEU A 219 2.81 6.68 -11.57
C LEU A 219 2.54 7.78 -12.60
N ASP A 220 2.77 7.50 -13.88
CA ASP A 220 2.70 8.43 -15.00
C ASP A 220 3.47 9.74 -14.73
N ASN A 221 4.72 9.64 -14.26
CA ASN A 221 5.55 10.78 -13.83
C ASN A 221 4.99 11.60 -12.64
N HIS A 222 3.91 11.17 -12.01
CA HIS A 222 3.33 11.83 -10.85
C HIS A 222 3.66 11.05 -9.57
N CYS A 223 4.30 11.71 -8.60
CA CYS A 223 4.51 11.13 -7.28
C CYS A 223 3.15 10.88 -6.61
N VAL A 224 2.85 9.62 -6.31
CA VAL A 224 1.59 9.19 -5.68
C VAL A 224 1.69 9.14 -4.17
N GLY A 225 2.89 8.91 -3.65
CA GLY A 225 3.16 8.71 -2.22
C GLY A 225 4.63 8.36 -1.99
N LEU A 226 4.96 8.07 -0.75
CA LEU A 226 6.26 7.53 -0.39
C LEU A 226 6.11 6.30 0.50
N LEU A 227 7.05 5.36 0.38
CA LEU A 227 7.19 4.21 1.26
C LEU A 227 8.33 4.51 2.24
N ALA A 228 8.00 4.63 3.53
CA ALA A 228 8.97 4.74 4.60
C ALA A 228 9.25 3.36 5.19
N LEU A 229 10.46 2.85 4.98
CA LEU A 229 10.95 1.57 5.47
C LEU A 229 11.77 1.78 6.74
N TYR A 230 11.62 0.86 7.70
CA TYR A 230 12.35 0.87 8.97
C TYR A 230 12.80 -0.54 9.37
N GLY A 231 13.93 -0.61 10.07
CA GLY A 231 14.48 -1.85 10.63
C GLY A 231 15.54 -2.52 9.74
N GLU A 232 15.70 -3.83 9.90
CA GLU A 232 16.75 -4.62 9.21
C GLU A 232 16.62 -4.56 7.68
N ILE A 233 15.40 -4.36 7.14
CA ILE A 233 15.17 -4.21 5.69
C ILE A 233 16.03 -3.13 5.04
N CYS A 234 16.43 -2.11 5.80
CA CYS A 234 17.24 -1.00 5.30
C CYS A 234 18.73 -1.35 5.14
N GLU A 235 19.18 -2.50 5.66
CA GLU A 235 20.56 -2.98 5.53
C GLU A 235 20.81 -3.71 4.21
N PHE A 236 19.75 -4.21 3.56
CA PHE A 236 19.86 -4.88 2.28
C PHE A 236 20.02 -3.86 1.15
N GLU A 237 21.03 -4.08 0.31
CA GLU A 237 21.20 -3.30 -0.90
C GLU A 237 20.13 -3.67 -1.93
N TRP A 238 19.67 -2.66 -2.67
CA TRP A 238 18.76 -2.84 -3.79
C TRP A 238 19.38 -2.19 -5.00
N ASP A 239 19.60 -2.97 -6.06
CA ASP A 239 20.08 -2.43 -7.33
C ASP A 239 18.91 -1.80 -8.06
N TYR A 240 18.88 -0.47 -8.07
CA TYR A 240 17.84 0.30 -8.74
C TYR A 240 17.80 0.02 -10.26
N ASN A 241 18.89 -0.46 -10.87
CA ASN A 241 18.97 -0.64 -12.32
C ASN A 241 18.20 -1.87 -12.83
N ASP A 242 18.11 -2.94 -12.03
CA ASP A 242 17.38 -4.16 -12.41
C ASP A 242 15.86 -3.94 -12.47
N ALA A 243 15.34 -2.99 -11.68
CA ALA A 243 13.92 -2.68 -11.64
C ALA A 243 13.39 -1.97 -12.91
N PHE A 244 14.27 -1.41 -13.75
CA PHE A 244 13.90 -0.75 -15.01
C PHE A 244 13.84 -1.73 -16.20
N LEU A 245 14.50 -2.89 -16.11
CA LEU A 245 14.62 -3.81 -17.25
C LEU A 245 13.38 -4.68 -17.47
N GLU A 246 12.54 -4.89 -16.44
CA GLU A 246 11.34 -5.73 -16.56
C GLU A 246 10.12 -5.00 -17.16
N SER A 247 10.12 -3.67 -17.24
CA SER A 247 9.01 -2.92 -17.85
C SER A 247 9.07 -2.82 -19.38
N GLU A 248 10.20 -3.15 -20.01
CA GLU A 248 10.38 -3.07 -21.47
C GLU A 248 9.91 -4.34 -22.22
N GLU A 249 9.52 -5.43 -21.54
CA GLU A 249 9.09 -6.67 -22.22
C GLU A 249 7.60 -6.71 -22.64
N TYR A 250 6.86 -5.59 -22.55
CA TYR A 250 5.53 -5.48 -23.15
C TYR A 250 5.60 -4.91 -24.57
N GLU A 251 5.77 -5.82 -25.55
CA GLU A 251 5.60 -5.67 -27.00
C GLU A 251 5.63 -4.22 -27.55
N GLU A 252 6.84 -3.73 -27.86
CA GLU A 252 7.00 -2.65 -28.83
C GLU A 252 6.54 -3.14 -30.22
N GLY A 253 5.35 -2.73 -30.63
CA GLY A 253 5.02 -2.60 -32.03
C GLY A 253 5.92 -1.55 -32.67
N GLU A 254 6.62 -1.95 -33.73
CA GLU A 254 7.54 -1.15 -34.53
C GLU A 254 7.00 0.26 -34.84
N GLU A 255 7.77 1.30 -34.51
CA GLU A 255 7.90 2.47 -35.39
C GLU A 255 9.21 3.22 -35.11
N ASN A 256 10.01 3.37 -36.17
CA ASN A 256 11.26 4.11 -36.21
C ASN A 256 11.01 5.62 -36.04
N ASP A 257 11.88 6.33 -35.30
CA ASP A 257 12.72 7.37 -35.90
C ASP A 257 13.69 8.03 -34.90
N ALA A 258 14.84 8.42 -35.45
CA ALA A 258 16.02 8.95 -34.78
C ALA A 258 15.91 10.41 -34.31
N ASN A 259 16.54 10.74 -33.18
CA ASN A 259 17.62 11.73 -33.05
C ASN A 259 17.91 12.03 -31.56
N GLY A 260 19.20 12.01 -31.20
CA GLY A 260 19.67 12.26 -29.84
C GLY A 260 19.90 13.73 -29.49
N GLU A 261 20.16 13.99 -28.21
CA GLU A 261 21.24 14.85 -27.70
C GLU A 261 21.30 14.75 -26.16
N GLU A 262 22.49 14.47 -25.64
CA GLU A 262 22.85 14.47 -24.22
C GLU A 262 22.99 15.90 -23.68
N ASN A 263 22.63 16.11 -22.41
CA ASN A 263 23.29 17.08 -21.52
C ASN A 263 23.06 16.69 -20.05
N GLY A 264 24.15 16.57 -19.28
CA GLY A 264 24.13 16.34 -17.84
C GLY A 264 24.17 17.64 -17.02
N ASP A 265 23.70 17.59 -15.77
CA ASP A 265 24.47 17.96 -14.56
C ASP A 265 23.66 17.72 -13.25
N ASN A 266 24.39 17.19 -12.26
CA ASN A 266 24.25 17.06 -10.80
C ASN A 266 22.94 17.38 -10.04
N GLY A 267 22.43 16.32 -9.39
CA GLY A 267 21.69 16.36 -8.12
C GLY A 267 21.26 14.94 -7.74
N ASN A 268 21.72 14.42 -6.59
CA ASN A 268 21.38 13.07 -6.11
C ASN A 268 19.90 13.03 -5.64
N TYR A 269 18.97 12.99 -6.58
CA TYR A 269 17.56 12.73 -6.40
C TYR A 269 17.11 11.86 -7.59
N SER A 270 16.95 10.56 -7.35
CA SER A 270 16.44 9.64 -8.37
C SER A 270 14.93 9.79 -8.50
N LYS A 271 14.52 10.34 -9.64
CA LYS A 271 13.14 10.41 -10.11
C LYS A 271 12.77 9.03 -10.66
N LEU A 272 11.82 8.34 -10.02
CA LEU A 272 11.18 7.16 -10.59
C LEU A 272 9.97 7.62 -11.39
N SER A 273 9.65 6.94 -12.49
CA SER A 273 8.42 7.14 -13.27
C SER A 273 8.05 5.80 -13.86
N TYR A 274 6.95 5.24 -13.40
CA TYR A 274 6.28 4.07 -14.00
C TYR A 274 5.11 4.54 -14.82
#